data_AF-A0A1M4ZX15-F1
#
_entry.id   AF-A0A1M4ZX15-F1
#
_cell.length_a   1.000
_cell.length_b   1.000
_cell.length_c   1.000
_cell.angle_alpha   90.00
_cell.angle_beta   90.00
_cell.angle_gamma   90.00
#
_symmetry.space_group_name_H-M   'P 1'
#
loop_
_entity.id
_entity.type
_entity.pdbx_description
1 polymer ?
#
loop_
_entity_poly.entity_id
_entity_poly.type
_entity_poly.pdbx_seq_one_letter_code
_entity_poly.pdbx_strand_id
1 'polypeptide(L)'
;METKNKKTGKEWQEIRKNSFTRFQWKDFEKVELLSSRELIDNLHISEFLSKYSEPDYLDIIDIFPLQISSESIAFGDVEQYFYKTEVDKFISKFVRIILKLHCYYPYTNIIVSHTGFLLDHEGCNYSKPMEYFETVMSPVIVEQTEKFINTVFDNLGNSLVSFYFKSEKALITLGSGEFYAVVKMLKKNNEFIDLLKSLVISEGLFLR
;
A
#
# COMPACT_ATOMS: atom_id res chain seq x y z
N MET A 1 50.86 4.31 16.31
CA MET A 1 50.93 3.13 15.42
C MET A 1 49.48 2.68 15.20
N GLU A 2 48.79 3.34 14.27
CA GLU A 2 47.34 3.19 14.09
C GLU A 2 47.02 2.10 13.08
N THR A 3 46.22 1.14 13.53
CA THR A 3 45.67 0.01 12.78
C THR A 3 44.58 0.47 11.82
N LYS A 4 44.81 0.34 10.51
CA LYS A 4 43.76 0.46 9.49
C LYS A 4 43.07 -0.90 9.29
N ASN A 5 41.89 -1.07 9.88
CA ASN A 5 40.94 -2.10 9.45
C ASN A 5 40.00 -1.51 8.39
N LYS A 6 40.34 -1.73 7.11
CA LYS A 6 39.52 -1.36 5.95
C LYS A 6 38.87 -2.62 5.38
N LYS A 7 37.74 -3.04 5.95
CA LYS A 7 36.83 -4.02 5.37
C LYS A 7 35.42 -3.75 5.88
N THR A 8 34.61 -3.01 5.12
CA THR A 8 33.13 -2.99 5.19
C THR A 8 32.57 -2.01 4.15
N GLY A 9 32.79 -2.28 2.88
CA GLY A 9 32.21 -1.46 1.79
C GLY A 9 31.81 -2.24 0.55
N LYS A 10 32.33 -3.46 0.34
CA LYS A 10 32.05 -4.26 -0.85
C LYS A 10 30.88 -5.23 -0.69
N GLU A 11 30.57 -5.71 0.52
CA GLU A 11 29.45 -6.65 0.73
C GLU A 11 28.07 -6.02 0.51
N TRP A 12 27.92 -4.70 0.76
CA TRP A 12 26.64 -4.01 0.50
C TRP A 12 26.34 -3.79 -0.99
N GLN A 13 27.33 -3.93 -1.88
CA GLN A 13 27.13 -3.76 -3.32
C GLN A 13 26.74 -5.05 -4.06
N GLU A 14 27.00 -6.23 -3.47
CA GLU A 14 26.65 -7.50 -4.12
C GLU A 14 25.20 -7.93 -3.88
N ILE A 15 24.54 -7.45 -2.82
CA ILE A 15 23.15 -7.83 -2.50
C ILE A 15 22.12 -7.12 -3.42
N ARG A 16 22.48 -6.02 -4.08
CA ARG A 16 21.58 -5.28 -5.01
C ARG A 16 21.79 -5.57 -6.49
N LYS A 17 22.47 -6.66 -6.84
CA LYS A 17 22.62 -7.13 -8.23
C LYS A 17 21.60 -8.15 -8.68
N ASN A 18 20.61 -8.48 -7.85
CA ASN A 18 19.48 -9.29 -8.29
C ASN A 18 18.48 -8.39 -9.02
N SER A 19 18.61 -8.42 -10.35
CA SER A 19 17.54 -8.26 -11.34
C SER A 19 16.39 -7.35 -10.93
N PHE A 20 16.35 -6.12 -11.47
CA PHE A 20 15.08 -5.48 -11.75
C PHE A 20 14.31 -6.36 -12.75
N THR A 21 13.65 -7.40 -12.26
CA THR A 21 12.54 -8.02 -12.97
C THR A 21 11.52 -6.91 -13.14
N ARG A 22 11.47 -6.35 -14.35
CA ARG A 22 10.43 -5.40 -14.75
C ARG A 22 9.09 -6.06 -14.40
N PHE A 23 8.39 -5.56 -13.39
CA PHE A 23 7.07 -6.05 -13.00
C PHE A 23 6.19 -6.12 -14.25
N GLN A 24 5.71 -7.31 -14.59
CA GLN A 24 4.80 -7.48 -15.73
C GLN A 24 3.48 -7.98 -15.18
N TRP A 25 2.44 -7.16 -15.27
CA TRP A 25 1.08 -7.49 -14.85
C TRP A 25 0.52 -8.79 -15.46
N LYS A 26 1.11 -9.25 -16.57
CA LYS A 26 0.82 -10.54 -17.21
C LYS A 26 1.02 -11.77 -16.30
N ASP A 27 1.79 -11.62 -15.20
CA ASP A 27 2.02 -12.69 -14.22
C ASP A 27 0.77 -12.96 -13.36
N PHE A 28 -0.27 -12.13 -13.50
CA PHE A 28 -1.60 -12.34 -12.94
C PHE A 28 -2.58 -12.56 -14.09
N GLU A 29 -2.87 -13.83 -14.40
CA GLU A 29 -3.67 -14.29 -15.55
C GLU A 29 -5.09 -13.68 -15.65
N LYS A 30 -5.57 -12.99 -14.62
CA LYS A 30 -6.90 -12.34 -14.54
C LYS A 30 -6.85 -10.84 -14.24
N VAL A 31 -5.67 -10.23 -14.18
CA VAL A 31 -5.55 -8.77 -14.06
C VAL A 31 -5.69 -8.19 -15.45
N GLU A 32 -6.93 -7.87 -15.82
CA GLU A 32 -7.16 -7.04 -17.00
C GLU A 32 -6.53 -5.68 -16.70
N LEU A 33 -5.48 -5.33 -17.46
CA LEU A 33 -4.77 -4.07 -17.31
C LEU A 33 -5.62 -2.95 -17.90
N LEU A 34 -6.48 -2.42 -17.05
CA LEU A 34 -7.31 -1.29 -17.39
C LEU A 34 -6.39 -0.07 -17.27
N SER A 35 -5.80 0.35 -18.40
CA SER A 35 -4.98 1.55 -18.48
C SER A 35 -5.75 2.74 -17.89
N SER A 36 -5.07 3.77 -17.39
CA SER A 36 -5.62 5.00 -16.78
C SER A 36 -6.73 5.75 -17.57
N ARG A 37 -7.11 5.26 -18.75
CA ARG A 37 -8.27 5.68 -19.55
C ARG A 37 -9.60 5.10 -19.07
N GLU A 38 -9.60 4.22 -18.07
CA GLU A 38 -10.82 3.58 -17.61
C GLU A 38 -11.53 4.31 -16.47
N LEU A 39 -12.86 4.19 -16.50
CA LEU A 39 -13.75 4.91 -15.63
C LEU A 39 -14.11 4.06 -14.40
N ILE A 40 -14.00 4.62 -13.21
CA ILE A 40 -14.61 4.05 -12.00
C ILE A 40 -15.93 4.77 -11.78
N ASP A 41 -17.04 4.04 -11.81
CA ASP A 41 -18.38 4.62 -11.71
C ASP A 41 -18.64 5.75 -12.70
N ASN A 42 -18.16 5.56 -13.94
CA ASN A 42 -18.23 6.54 -15.04
C ASN A 42 -17.40 7.82 -14.82
N LEU A 43 -16.44 7.81 -13.88
CA LEU A 43 -15.54 8.93 -13.60
C LEU A 43 -14.11 8.57 -13.98
N HIS A 44 -13.38 9.54 -14.52
CA HIS A 44 -11.94 9.38 -14.71
C HIS A 44 -11.26 9.15 -13.35
N ILE A 45 -10.21 8.33 -13.31
CA ILE A 45 -9.60 7.92 -12.04
C ILE A 45 -9.11 9.08 -11.17
N SER A 46 -8.60 10.15 -11.79
CA SER A 46 -8.21 11.37 -11.06
C SER A 46 -9.40 12.08 -10.41
N GLU A 47 -10.55 12.12 -11.08
CA GLU A 47 -11.79 12.68 -10.54
C GLU A 47 -12.42 11.74 -9.50
N PHE A 48 -12.28 10.43 -9.67
CA PHE A 48 -12.68 9.47 -8.65
C PHE A 48 -11.89 9.69 -7.36
N LEU A 49 -10.56 9.76 -7.44
CA LEU A 49 -9.69 9.96 -6.27
C LEU A 49 -9.89 11.33 -5.61
N SER A 50 -10.18 12.38 -6.39
CA SER A 50 -10.45 13.72 -5.83
C SER A 50 -11.70 13.74 -4.95
N LYS A 51 -12.69 12.86 -5.17
CA LYS A 51 -13.84 12.74 -4.26
C LYS A 51 -13.42 12.27 -2.86
N TYR A 52 -12.35 11.50 -2.75
CA TYR A 52 -11.83 10.97 -1.48
C TYR A 52 -10.69 11.82 -0.89
N SER A 53 -10.45 13.03 -1.41
CA SER A 53 -9.51 13.96 -0.77
C SER A 53 -10.10 14.57 0.51
N GLU A 54 -11.41 14.77 0.54
CA GLU A 54 -12.17 15.33 1.67
C GLU A 54 -13.35 14.41 2.03
N PRO A 55 -13.11 13.26 2.65
CA PRO A 55 -14.16 12.30 2.94
C PRO A 55 -15.01 12.74 4.15
N ASP A 56 -16.28 12.34 4.16
CA ASP A 56 -17.18 12.47 5.32
C ASP A 56 -16.71 11.62 6.52
N TYR A 57 -15.95 10.57 6.25
CA TYR A 57 -15.40 9.67 7.26
C TYR A 57 -13.96 9.28 6.91
N LEU A 58 -13.09 9.39 7.91
CA LEU A 58 -11.68 9.01 7.85
C LEU A 58 -11.32 8.26 9.12
N ASP A 59 -10.76 7.06 8.95
CA ASP A 59 -10.22 6.23 10.03
C ASP A 59 -8.92 5.57 9.57
N ILE A 60 -8.18 5.00 10.51
CA ILE A 60 -6.92 4.31 10.30
C ILE A 60 -6.99 2.92 10.93
N ILE A 61 -6.69 1.90 10.12
CA ILE A 61 -6.38 0.55 10.61
C ILE A 61 -4.90 0.52 10.92
N ASP A 62 -4.50 0.19 12.14
CA ASP A 62 -3.11 0.34 12.60
C ASP A 62 -2.67 -0.88 13.43
N ILE A 63 -1.37 -1.18 13.43
CA ILE A 63 -0.77 -2.14 14.36
C ILE A 63 -0.65 -1.56 15.77
N PHE A 64 -0.58 -0.23 15.90
CA PHE A 64 -0.45 0.45 17.18
C PHE A 64 -1.79 1.08 17.62
N PRO A 65 -2.11 1.04 18.92
CA PRO A 65 -3.32 1.69 19.44
C PRO A 65 -3.22 3.22 19.46
N LEU A 66 -1.99 3.76 19.39
CA LEU A 66 -1.70 5.19 19.49
C LEU A 66 -0.51 5.54 18.60
N GLN A 67 -0.51 6.76 18.07
CA GLN A 67 0.61 7.27 17.30
C GLN A 67 1.73 7.74 18.24
N ILE A 68 2.94 7.26 17.99
CA ILE A 68 4.15 7.76 18.67
C ILE A 68 4.52 9.10 18.04
N SER A 69 4.83 10.10 18.87
CA SER A 69 5.33 11.39 18.38
C SER A 69 6.62 11.19 17.57
N SER A 70 6.68 11.81 16.38
CA SER A 70 7.88 11.80 15.52
C SER A 70 9.08 12.48 16.17
N GLU A 71 8.87 13.27 17.23
CA GLU A 71 9.93 13.90 18.04
C GLU A 71 10.55 12.91 19.05
N SER A 72 10.01 11.69 19.17
CA SER A 72 10.55 10.67 20.07
C SER A 72 11.90 10.15 19.58
N ILE A 73 12.92 10.22 20.44
CA ILE A 73 14.28 9.73 20.17
C ILE A 73 14.28 8.24 19.78
N ALA A 74 13.34 7.46 20.31
CA ALA A 74 13.25 6.03 20.06
C ALA A 74 12.49 5.67 18.76
N PHE A 75 11.89 6.65 18.08
CA PHE A 75 11.00 6.40 16.94
C PHE A 75 11.71 5.66 15.80
N GLY A 76 12.89 6.13 15.38
CA GLY A 76 13.57 5.57 14.20
C GLY A 76 14.03 4.12 14.36
N ASP A 77 14.66 3.76 15.47
CA ASP A 77 15.15 2.40 15.69
C ASP A 77 13.99 1.40 15.88
N VAL A 78 12.94 1.81 16.58
CA VAL A 78 11.74 1.00 16.80
C VAL A 78 10.97 0.82 15.49
N GLU A 79 10.76 1.88 14.73
CA GLU A 79 10.13 1.83 13.41
C GLU A 79 10.89 0.88 12.47
N GLN A 80 12.23 0.98 12.43
CA GLN A 80 13.04 0.07 11.62
C GLN A 80 12.95 -1.38 12.10
N TYR A 81 12.84 -1.62 13.41
CA TYR A 81 12.63 -2.97 13.95
C TYR A 81 11.30 -3.53 13.46
N PHE A 82 10.19 -2.83 13.67
CA PHE A 82 8.85 -3.25 13.22
C PHE A 82 8.80 -3.40 11.70
N TYR A 83 9.53 -2.57 10.96
CA TYR A 83 9.61 -2.65 9.50
C TYR A 83 10.13 -4.01 9.05
N LYS A 84 11.17 -4.50 9.74
CA LYS A 84 11.82 -5.78 9.41
C LYS A 84 11.07 -6.99 9.93
N THR A 85 10.23 -6.85 10.96
CA THR A 85 9.67 -7.99 11.71
C THR A 85 8.17 -8.14 11.60
N GLU A 86 7.44 -7.06 11.32
CA GLU A 86 5.97 -7.03 11.41
C GLU A 86 5.24 -6.54 10.14
N VAL A 87 5.92 -5.94 9.14
CA VAL A 87 5.24 -5.47 7.90
C VAL A 87 4.50 -6.61 7.20
N ASP A 88 5.17 -7.72 6.92
CA ASP A 88 4.55 -8.86 6.23
C ASP A 88 3.35 -9.40 7.02
N LYS A 89 3.47 -9.49 8.34
CA LYS A 89 2.38 -9.94 9.22
C LYS A 89 1.21 -8.97 9.21
N PHE A 90 1.49 -7.66 9.21
CA PHE A 90 0.48 -6.63 9.09
C PHE A 90 -0.26 -6.74 7.75
N ILE A 91 0.46 -6.91 6.64
CA ILE A 91 -0.13 -7.12 5.31
C ILE A 91 -1.02 -8.36 5.32
N SER A 92 -0.54 -9.50 5.82
CA SER A 92 -1.36 -10.73 5.89
C SER A 92 -2.64 -10.53 6.72
N LYS A 93 -2.56 -9.85 7.87
CA LYS A 93 -3.73 -9.52 8.70
C LYS A 93 -4.69 -8.58 7.97
N PHE A 94 -4.17 -7.53 7.34
CA PHE A 94 -4.96 -6.59 6.55
C PHE A 94 -5.69 -7.29 5.40
N VAL A 95 -5.01 -8.16 4.64
CA VAL A 95 -5.65 -8.95 3.58
C VAL A 95 -6.80 -9.78 4.12
N ARG A 96 -6.62 -10.46 5.26
CA ARG A 96 -7.72 -11.22 5.89
C ARG A 96 -8.93 -10.35 6.22
N ILE A 97 -8.72 -9.12 6.71
CA ILE A 97 -9.81 -8.16 6.95
C ILE A 97 -10.54 -7.86 5.66
N ILE A 98 -9.82 -7.50 4.59
CA ILE A 98 -10.40 -7.18 3.28
C ILE A 98 -11.19 -8.37 2.72
N LEU A 99 -10.64 -9.58 2.78
CA LEU A 99 -11.30 -10.78 2.28
C LEU A 99 -12.55 -11.15 3.09
N LYS A 100 -12.52 -11.02 4.42
CA LYS A 100 -13.72 -11.20 5.26
C LYS A 100 -14.77 -10.14 4.96
N LEU A 101 -14.35 -8.88 4.79
CA LEU A 101 -15.25 -7.77 4.47
C LEU A 101 -15.91 -7.97 3.11
N HIS A 102 -15.18 -8.50 2.13
CA HIS A 102 -15.70 -8.85 0.79
C HIS A 102 -16.88 -9.83 0.85
N CYS A 103 -16.95 -10.71 1.86
CA CYS A 103 -18.09 -11.62 2.05
C CYS A 103 -19.42 -10.90 2.32
N TYR A 104 -19.37 -9.67 2.83
CA TYR A 104 -20.56 -8.87 3.18
C TYR A 104 -20.75 -7.69 2.22
N TYR A 105 -19.65 -7.05 1.83
CA TYR A 105 -19.63 -5.90 0.94
C TYR A 105 -18.62 -6.19 -0.17
N PRO A 106 -19.06 -6.61 -1.36
CA PRO A 106 -18.15 -6.86 -2.46
C PRO A 106 -17.41 -5.58 -2.87
N TYR A 107 -16.09 -5.58 -2.76
CA TYR A 107 -15.28 -4.57 -3.44
C TYR A 107 -15.29 -4.83 -4.95
N THR A 108 -15.25 -3.77 -5.76
CA THR A 108 -15.39 -3.84 -7.22
C THR A 108 -14.06 -3.72 -7.94
N ASN A 109 -13.12 -2.95 -7.39
CA ASN A 109 -11.84 -2.66 -8.02
C ASN A 109 -10.71 -2.66 -7.00
N ILE A 110 -9.54 -3.13 -7.45
CA ILE A 110 -8.25 -2.91 -6.80
C ILE A 110 -7.52 -1.85 -7.62
N ILE A 111 -7.15 -0.75 -6.97
CA ILE A 111 -6.48 0.40 -7.60
C ILE A 111 -5.05 0.43 -7.07
N VAL A 112 -4.08 0.30 -7.96
CA VAL A 112 -2.67 0.47 -7.64
C VAL A 112 -2.21 1.81 -8.16
N SER A 113 -1.67 2.65 -7.29
CA SER A 113 -0.99 3.89 -7.66
C SER A 113 0.46 3.80 -7.18
N HIS A 114 1.43 4.24 -7.96
CA HIS A 114 2.82 4.27 -7.52
C HIS A 114 3.52 5.49 -8.10
N THR A 115 4.58 5.94 -7.43
CA THR A 115 5.43 7.03 -7.91
C THR A 115 6.79 6.48 -8.32
N GLY A 116 7.06 6.48 -9.63
CA GLY A 116 8.41 6.22 -10.14
C GLY A 116 9.28 7.48 -10.07
N PHE A 117 10.54 7.33 -9.64
CA PHE A 117 11.59 8.31 -9.91
C PHE A 117 12.44 7.80 -11.08
N LEU A 118 12.48 8.53 -12.20
CA LEU A 118 13.46 8.24 -13.24
C LEU A 118 14.84 8.67 -12.76
N LEU A 119 15.71 7.69 -12.51
CA LEU A 119 17.14 7.94 -12.34
C LEU A 119 17.72 8.19 -13.73
N ASP A 120 18.14 9.42 -14.01
CA ASP A 120 18.86 9.68 -15.25
C ASP A 120 20.22 8.96 -15.16
N HIS A 121 20.46 8.04 -16.08
CA HIS A 121 21.63 7.15 -16.07
C HIS A 121 22.89 7.88 -16.55
N GLU A 122 23.18 9.08 -16.04
CA GLU A 122 24.45 9.77 -16.29
C GLU A 122 24.67 10.89 -15.26
N GLY A 123 25.15 10.48 -14.09
CA GLY A 123 25.48 11.39 -12.99
C GLY A 123 24.36 11.50 -11.97
N CYS A 124 24.69 11.27 -10.70
CA CYS A 124 23.79 11.39 -9.56
C CYS A 124 23.41 12.86 -9.29
N ASN A 125 22.68 13.48 -10.22
CA ASN A 125 21.93 14.70 -9.97
C ASN A 125 20.48 14.29 -9.76
N TYR A 126 19.96 14.54 -8.55
CA TYR A 126 18.53 14.51 -8.27
C TYR A 126 17.86 15.70 -8.99
N SER A 127 17.87 15.71 -10.32
CA SER A 127 17.23 16.75 -11.12
C SER A 127 15.74 16.42 -11.23
N LYS A 128 14.96 17.01 -10.31
CA LYS A 128 13.48 17.07 -10.23
C LYS A 128 12.74 15.73 -10.40
N PRO A 129 12.00 15.25 -9.38
CA PRO A 129 11.17 14.06 -9.53
C PRO A 129 10.08 14.32 -10.58
N MET A 130 10.21 13.71 -11.76
CA MET A 130 9.04 13.44 -12.59
C MET A 130 8.35 12.25 -11.95
N GLU A 131 7.43 12.54 -11.02
CA GLU A 131 6.52 11.55 -10.46
C GLU A 131 5.70 10.96 -11.60
N TYR A 132 6.03 9.74 -12.02
CA TYR A 132 5.18 9.00 -12.92
C TYR A 132 4.16 8.21 -12.10
N PHE A 133 2.90 8.62 -12.18
CA PHE A 133 1.76 7.89 -11.61
C PHE A 133 1.20 6.93 -12.64
N GLU A 134 1.60 5.66 -12.59
CA GLU A 134 0.85 4.62 -13.28
C GLU A 134 -0.24 4.15 -12.33
N THR A 135 -1.49 4.48 -12.66
CA THR A 135 -2.64 3.92 -11.96
C THR A 135 -3.18 2.74 -12.74
N VAL A 136 -3.19 1.57 -12.10
CA VAL A 136 -3.71 0.33 -12.67
C VAL A 136 -4.92 -0.10 -11.89
N MET A 137 -5.95 -0.52 -12.61
CA MET A 137 -7.16 -1.08 -12.05
C MET A 137 -7.26 -2.57 -12.40
N SER A 138 -7.65 -3.37 -11.42
CA SER A 138 -7.89 -4.80 -11.60
C SER A 138 -9.25 -5.22 -11.03
N PRO A 139 -9.98 -6.13 -11.69
CA PRO A 139 -11.12 -6.79 -11.06
C PRO A 139 -10.67 -7.61 -9.84
N VAL A 140 -11.63 -7.96 -8.98
CA VAL A 140 -11.42 -8.72 -7.74
C VAL A 140 -10.61 -10.01 -7.99
N ILE A 141 -9.46 -10.14 -7.32
CA ILE A 141 -8.60 -11.34 -7.34
C ILE A 141 -8.49 -12.00 -5.96
N VAL A 142 -9.63 -12.45 -5.41
CA VAL A 142 -9.76 -13.00 -4.04
C VAL A 142 -8.64 -14.01 -3.71
N GLU A 143 -8.45 -15.02 -4.57
CA GLU A 143 -7.53 -16.14 -4.34
C GLU A 143 -6.04 -15.72 -4.32
N GLN A 144 -5.71 -14.58 -4.91
CA GLN A 144 -4.33 -14.13 -5.09
C GLN A 144 -4.06 -12.76 -4.47
N THR A 145 -5.00 -12.22 -3.67
CA THR A 145 -4.93 -10.84 -3.18
C THR A 145 -3.64 -10.58 -2.39
N GLU A 146 -3.25 -11.48 -1.48
CA GLU A 146 -2.01 -11.33 -0.72
C GLU A 146 -0.76 -11.38 -1.59
N LYS A 147 -0.67 -12.38 -2.48
CA LYS A 147 0.42 -12.50 -3.44
C LYS A 147 0.52 -11.25 -4.32
N PHE A 148 -0.61 -10.74 -4.78
CA PHE A 148 -0.67 -9.53 -5.59
C PHE A 148 -0.12 -8.31 -4.85
N ILE A 149 -0.59 -8.04 -3.63
CA ILE A 149 -0.12 -6.91 -2.83
C ILE A 149 1.39 -7.00 -2.61
N ASN A 150 1.89 -8.17 -2.17
CA ASN A 150 3.32 -8.36 -1.95
C ASN A 150 4.12 -8.15 -3.24
N THR A 151 3.64 -8.67 -4.37
CA THR A 151 4.34 -8.47 -5.65
C THR A 151 4.34 -7.00 -6.07
N VAL A 152 3.24 -6.27 -5.84
CA VAL A 152 3.18 -4.82 -6.09
C VAL A 152 4.19 -4.09 -5.21
N PHE A 153 4.24 -4.36 -3.91
CA PHE A 153 5.15 -3.70 -2.98
C PHE A 153 6.62 -4.05 -3.20
N ASP A 154 6.92 -5.30 -3.55
CA ASP A 154 8.28 -5.76 -3.81
C ASP A 154 8.88 -5.16 -5.09
N ASN A 155 8.04 -4.82 -6.08
CA ASN A 155 8.51 -4.41 -7.40
C ASN A 155 8.23 -2.94 -7.74
N LEU A 156 7.25 -2.29 -7.11
CA LEU A 156 6.90 -0.89 -7.35
C LEU A 156 7.31 -0.02 -6.16
N GLY A 157 8.22 0.92 -6.40
CA GLY A 157 8.61 1.90 -5.38
C GLY A 157 7.44 2.80 -4.98
N ASN A 158 7.26 3.01 -3.67
CA ASN A 158 6.24 3.88 -3.07
C ASN A 158 4.84 3.66 -3.65
N SER A 159 4.41 2.39 -3.70
CA SER A 159 3.10 2.01 -4.21
C SER A 159 2.03 2.04 -3.12
N LEU A 160 0.80 2.32 -3.55
CA LEU A 160 -0.43 2.30 -2.76
C LEU A 160 -1.39 1.31 -3.42
N VAL A 161 -1.99 0.42 -2.63
CA VAL A 161 -3.05 -0.49 -3.09
C VAL A 161 -4.34 -0.11 -2.39
N SER A 162 -5.38 0.22 -3.17
CA SER A 162 -6.68 0.63 -2.65
C SER A 162 -7.78 -0.35 -3.07
N PHE A 163 -8.66 -0.68 -2.12
CA PHE A 163 -9.82 -1.55 -2.30
C PHE A 163 -11.08 -0.70 -2.31
N TYR A 164 -11.82 -0.72 -3.42
CA TYR A 164 -13.02 0.10 -3.57
C TYR A 164 -14.30 -0.70 -3.32
N PHE A 165 -15.02 -0.37 -2.25
CA PHE A 165 -16.33 -0.93 -1.89
C PHE A 165 -17.45 -0.02 -2.39
N LYS A 166 -17.93 -0.32 -3.60
CA LYS A 166 -18.88 0.55 -4.32
C LYS A 166 -20.19 0.81 -3.59
N SER A 167 -20.79 -0.22 -2.97
CA SER A 167 -22.07 -0.06 -2.26
C SER A 167 -21.96 0.95 -1.12
N GLU A 168 -20.79 0.97 -0.46
CA GLU A 168 -20.51 1.80 0.72
C GLU A 168 -19.80 3.11 0.39
N LYS A 169 -19.44 3.32 -0.89
CA LYS A 169 -18.57 4.43 -1.33
C LYS A 169 -17.35 4.57 -0.41
N ALA A 170 -16.73 3.42 -0.12
CA ALA A 170 -15.60 3.31 0.78
C ALA A 170 -14.34 2.89 0.03
N LEU A 171 -13.23 3.54 0.35
CA LEU A 171 -11.91 3.27 -0.19
C LEU A 171 -10.98 2.94 0.97
N ILE A 172 -10.43 1.73 0.97
CA ILE A 172 -9.46 1.30 1.98
C ILE A 172 -8.09 1.16 1.31
N THR A 173 -7.12 1.95 1.73
CA THR A 173 -5.81 2.09 1.07
C THR A 173 -4.68 1.63 2.00
N LEU A 174 -3.82 0.77 1.47
CA LEU A 174 -2.60 0.29 2.11
C LEU A 174 -1.38 0.82 1.34
N GLY A 175 -0.42 1.43 2.06
CA GLY A 175 0.85 1.86 1.48
C GLY A 175 1.96 0.83 1.63
N SER A 176 2.88 0.84 0.68
CA SER A 176 4.10 0.05 0.73
C SER A 176 4.96 0.47 1.92
N GLY A 177 5.31 -0.47 2.78
CA GLY A 177 6.18 -0.22 3.93
C GLY A 177 5.52 0.54 5.08
N GLU A 178 4.19 0.65 5.08
CA GLU A 178 3.42 1.26 6.17
C GLU A 178 2.85 0.20 7.12
N PHE A 179 2.68 0.57 8.39
CA PHE A 179 2.04 -0.26 9.42
C PHE A 179 0.56 0.09 9.63
N TYR A 180 0.00 0.86 8.71
CA TYR A 180 -1.36 1.32 8.78
C TYR A 180 -2.00 1.29 7.40
N ALA A 181 -3.33 1.27 7.38
CA ALA A 181 -4.14 1.44 6.20
C ALA A 181 -5.19 2.51 6.47
N VAL A 182 -5.50 3.32 5.46
CA VAL A 182 -6.43 4.43 5.58
C VAL A 182 -7.80 4.01 5.08
N VAL A 183 -8.84 4.28 5.87
CA VAL A 183 -10.24 4.04 5.52
C VAL A 183 -10.89 5.39 5.21
N LYS A 184 -11.42 5.56 4.01
CA LYS A 184 -12.13 6.77 3.59
C LYS A 184 -13.52 6.43 3.11
N MET A 185 -14.55 7.16 3.55
CA MET A 185 -15.90 7.00 3.01
C MET A 185 -16.48 8.34 2.61
N LEU A 186 -17.15 8.39 1.45
CA LEU A 186 -17.85 9.60 1.00
C LEU A 186 -19.14 9.86 1.79
N LYS A 187 -19.64 8.85 2.50
CA LYS A 187 -20.77 8.97 3.41
C LYS A 187 -20.59 7.95 4.52
N LYS A 188 -20.67 8.41 5.77
CA LYS A 188 -20.57 7.51 6.93
C LYS A 188 -21.67 6.45 6.90
N ASN A 189 -21.29 5.18 7.03
CA ASN A 189 -22.21 4.07 7.29
C ASN A 189 -21.77 3.32 8.55
N ASN A 190 -22.55 3.42 9.63
CA ASN A 190 -22.22 2.81 10.92
C ASN A 190 -22.19 1.27 10.85
N GLU A 191 -23.05 0.64 10.06
CA GLU A 191 -23.07 -0.84 9.95
C GLU A 191 -21.77 -1.37 9.35
N PHE A 192 -21.31 -0.74 8.26
CA PHE A 192 -20.02 -1.05 7.64
C PHE A 192 -18.85 -0.79 8.60
N ILE A 193 -18.87 0.34 9.32
CA ILE A 193 -17.83 0.72 10.28
C ILE A 193 -17.78 -0.26 11.46
N ASP A 194 -18.92 -0.64 12.02
CA ASP A 194 -18.99 -1.55 13.17
C ASP A 194 -18.52 -2.97 12.78
N LEU A 195 -18.87 -3.43 11.58
CA LEU A 195 -18.34 -4.67 11.03
C LEU A 195 -16.83 -4.57 10.82
N LEU A 196 -16.36 -3.52 10.15
CA LEU A 196 -14.93 -3.29 9.89
C LEU A 196 -14.15 -3.29 11.19
N LYS A 197 -14.61 -2.55 12.21
CA LYS A 197 -14.02 -2.51 13.54
C LYS A 197 -13.94 -3.89 14.18
N SER A 198 -15.01 -4.68 14.09
CA SER A 198 -15.03 -6.04 14.62
C SER A 198 -14.02 -6.95 13.92
N LEU A 199 -13.89 -6.84 12.60
CA LEU A 199 -12.91 -7.59 11.81
C LEU A 199 -11.47 -7.16 12.14
N VAL A 200 -11.21 -5.87 12.23
CA VAL A 200 -9.91 -5.28 12.62
C VAL A 200 -9.46 -5.79 13.99
N ILE A 201 -10.34 -5.72 14.99
CA ILE A 201 -10.06 -6.23 16.34
C ILE A 201 -9.81 -7.74 16.32
N SER A 202 -10.55 -8.51 15.50
CA SER A 202 -10.38 -9.96 15.41
C SER A 202 -9.01 -10.39 14.88
N GLU A 203 -8.34 -9.55 14.09
CA GLU A 203 -6.97 -9.79 13.60
C GLU A 203 -5.90 -9.19 14.52
N GLY A 204 -6.30 -8.65 15.69
CA GLY A 204 -5.41 -8.04 16.67
C GLY A 204 -4.81 -6.72 16.18
N LEU A 205 -5.59 -5.94 15.43
CA LEU A 205 -5.26 -4.59 14.97
C LEU A 205 -6.22 -3.57 15.62
N PHE A 206 -5.97 -2.29 15.39
CA PHE A 206 -6.74 -1.18 15.94
C PHE A 206 -7.39 -0.35 14.83
N LEU A 207 -8.60 0.14 15.06
CA LEU A 207 -9.29 1.10 14.20
C LEU A 207 -9.42 2.43 14.98
N ARG A 208 -8.93 3.54 14.42
CA ARG A 208 -8.81 4.84 15.11
C ARG A 208 -9.10 6.04 14.22
#